data_AF-A0A372MEZ4-F1
#
_entry.id   AF-A0A372MEZ4-F1
#
_cell.length_a   1.000
_cell.length_b   1.000
_cell.length_c   1.000
_cell.angle_alpha   90.00
_cell.angle_beta   90.00
_cell.angle_gamma   90.00
#
_symmetry.space_group_name_H-M   'P 1'
#
loop_
_entity.id
_entity.type
_entity.pdbx_description
1 polymer ?
#
loop_
_entity_poly.entity_id
_entity_poly.type
_entity_poly.pdbx_seq_one_letter_code
_entity_poly.pdbx_strand_id
1 'polypeptide(L)' 'MFSVIFRYSENCKQSIELHQMPYVPAQAGRDALELVLAIYKSHLDKAPVSLPLYDFGTKDMQL' A
#
# COMPACT_ATOMS: atom_id res chain seq x y z
N MET A 1 -13.72 10.01 14.04
CA MET A 1 -12.42 9.87 13.34
C MET A 1 -11.33 9.25 14.23
N PHE A 2 -11.12 9.74 15.46
CA PHE A 2 -10.11 9.18 16.40
C PHE A 2 -10.31 7.70 16.78
N SER A 3 -11.55 7.22 16.90
CA SER A 3 -11.85 5.84 17.30
C SER A 3 -11.34 4.77 16.32
N VAL A 4 -11.28 5.07 15.02
CA VAL A 4 -10.92 4.08 14.00
C VAL A 4 -9.40 3.84 13.97
N ILE A 5 -8.60 4.91 14.01
CA ILE A 5 -7.13 4.81 14.01
C ILE A 5 -6.65 4.06 15.26
N PHE A 6 -7.22 4.39 16.43
CA PHE A 6 -6.91 3.71 17.68
C PHE A 6 -7.25 2.20 17.62
N ARG A 7 -8.35 1.84 16.94
CA ARG A 7 -8.74 0.43 16.78
C ARG A 7 -7.73 -0.37 15.95
N TYR A 8 -7.13 0.22 14.92
CA TYR A 8 -6.09 -0.44 14.12
C TYR A 8 -4.77 -0.61 14.89
N SER A 9 -4.37 0.39 15.69
CA SER A 9 -3.15 0.27 16.49
C SER A 9 -3.25 -0.83 17.54
N GLU A 10 -4.39 -0.93 18.21
CA GLU A 10 -4.63 -1.98 19.21
C GLU A 10 -4.71 -3.37 18.57
N ASN A 11 -5.34 -3.49 17.39
CA ASN A 11 -5.36 -4.76 16.66
C ASN A 11 -3.94 -5.24 16.28
N CYS A 12 -3.07 -4.32 15.83
CA CYS A 12 -1.70 -4.66 15.48
C CYS A 12 -0.92 -5.20 16.69
N LYS A 13 -1.01 -4.50 17.84
CA LYS A 13 -0.38 -4.95 19.09
C LYS A 13 -0.87 -6.33 19.52
N GLN A 14 -2.18 -6.53 19.56
CA GLN A 14 -2.77 -7.82 19.95
C GLN A 14 -2.35 -8.96 19.01
N SER A 15 -2.23 -8.69 17.71
CA SER A 15 -1.84 -9.71 16.73
C SER A 15 -0.39 -10.15 16.91
N ILE A 16 0.49 -9.26 17.38
CA ILE A 16 1.86 -9.59 17.76
C ILE A 16 1.86 -10.52 18.99
N GLU A 17 1.09 -10.18 20.03
CA GLU A 17 0.99 -10.99 21.26
C GLU A 17 0.41 -12.38 21.00
N LEU A 18 -0.58 -12.48 20.11
CA LEU A 18 -1.25 -13.74 19.77
C LEU A 18 -0.54 -14.52 18.65
N HIS A 19 0.56 -14.02 18.11
CA HIS A 19 1.24 -14.57 16.93
C HIS A 19 0.28 -14.82 15.74
N GLN A 20 -0.65 -13.90 15.52
CA GLN A 20 -1.65 -13.95 14.46
C GLN A 20 -1.41 -12.84 13.44
N MET A 21 -2.00 -13.01 12.26
CA MET A 21 -1.95 -11.97 11.24
C MET A 21 -2.85 -10.80 11.65
N PRO A 22 -2.38 -9.54 11.57
CA PRO A 22 -3.21 -8.38 11.86
C PRO A 22 -4.35 -8.26 10.84
N TYR A 23 -5.40 -7.55 11.25
CA TYR A 23 -6.59 -7.33 10.43
C TYR A 23 -6.25 -6.67 9.07
N VAL A 24 -5.23 -5.81 9.04
CA VAL A 24 -4.62 -5.33 7.79
C VAL A 24 -3.16 -5.78 7.74
N PRO A 25 -2.80 -6.72 6.85
CA PRO A 25 -1.43 -7.14 6.70
C PRO A 25 -0.59 -6.12 5.92
N ALA A 26 0.74 -6.17 6.09
CA ALA A 26 1.66 -5.28 5.38
C ALA A 26 1.57 -5.42 3.84
N GLN A 27 1.24 -6.62 3.35
CA GLN A 27 1.02 -6.88 1.92
C GLN A 27 -0.08 -5.98 1.35
N ALA A 28 -1.18 -5.76 2.08
CA ALA A 28 -2.26 -4.88 1.63
C ALA A 28 -1.78 -3.43 1.45
N GLY A 29 -0.85 -2.97 2.31
CA GLY A 29 -0.22 -1.66 2.14
C GLY A 29 0.69 -1.58 0.92
N ARG A 30 1.46 -2.64 0.65
CA ARG A 30 2.30 -2.75 -0.55
C ARG A 30 1.45 -2.71 -1.82
N ASP A 31 0.38 -3.49 -1.87
CA ASP A 31 -0.49 -3.58 -3.05
C ASP A 31 -1.25 -2.26 -3.29
N ALA A 32 -1.66 -1.57 -2.22
CA ALA A 32 -2.24 -0.24 -2.32
C ALA A 32 -1.26 0.80 -2.87
N LEU A 33 0.01 0.78 -2.45
CA LEU A 33 1.05 1.67 -2.99
C LEU A 33 1.36 1.36 -4.46
N GLU A 34 1.38 0.08 -4.84
CA GLU A 34 1.59 -0.33 -6.23
C GLU A 34 0.49 0.21 -7.15
N LEU A 35 -0.77 0.21 -6.70
CA LEU A 35 -1.87 0.80 -7.45
C LEU A 35 -1.69 2.32 -7.64
N VAL A 36 -1.27 3.05 -6.59
CA VAL A 36 -0.99 4.49 -6.69
C VAL A 36 0.14 4.76 -7.69
N LEU A 37 1.22 3.98 -7.64
CA LEU A 37 2.31 4.08 -8.61
C LEU A 37 1.87 3.74 -10.03
N ALA A 38 0.98 2.77 -10.21
CA ALA A 38 0.44 2.42 -11.52
C ALA A 38 -0.37 3.56 -12.14
N ILE A 39 -1.13 4.30 -11.33
CA ILE A 39 -1.84 5.51 -11.78
C ILE A 39 -0.85 6.56 -12.27
N TYR A 40 0.23 6.80 -11.52
CA TYR A 40 1.26 7.76 -11.92
C TYR A 40 2.01 7.33 -13.19
N LYS A 41 2.39 6.06 -13.30
CA LYS A 41 3.03 5.52 -14.50
C LYS A 41 2.11 5.62 -15.72
N SER A 42 0.83 5.26 -15.56
CA SER A 42 -0.17 5.36 -16.64
C SER A 42 -0.35 6.79 -17.12
N HIS A 43 -0.30 7.77 -16.20
CA HIS A 43 -0.37 9.17 -16.55
C HIS A 43 0.85 9.63 -17.39
N LEU A 44 2.06 9.22 -17.01
CA LEU A 44 3.29 9.53 -17.75
C LEU A 44 3.30 8.88 -19.13
N ASP A 45 2.97 7.59 -19.21
CA ASP A 45 3.01 6.80 -20.45
C ASP A 45 1.78 7.06 -21.36
N LYS A 46 0.73 7.71 -20.83
CA LYS A 46 -0.59 7.88 -21.45
C LYS A 46 -1.21 6.57 -21.95
N ALA A 47 -0.91 5.47 -21.25
CA ALA A 47 -1.30 4.12 -21.62
C ALA A 47 -1.65 3.27 -20.38
N PRO A 48 -2.47 2.22 -20.53
CA PRO A 48 -2.69 1.25 -19.47
C PRO A 48 -1.38 0.57 -19.05
N VAL A 49 -1.23 0.27 -17.76
CA VAL A 49 -0.07 -0.40 -17.19
C VAL A 49 -0.45 -1.76 -16.61
N SER A 50 0.45 -2.73 -16.75
CA SER A 50 0.28 -4.07 -16.20
C SER A 50 0.88 -4.14 -14.80
N LEU A 51 0.23 -4.91 -13.93
CA LEU A 51 0.71 -5.22 -12.58
C LEU A 51 1.28 -6.64 -12.52
N PRO A 52 2.25 -6.90 -11.64
CA PRO A 52 2.90 -5.96 -10.71
C PRO A 52 3.93 -5.04 -11.40
N LEU A 53 4.26 -3.93 -10.76
CA LEU A 53 5.26 -2.97 -11.26
C LEU A 53 6.66 -3.40 -10.77
N TYR A 54 7.52 -3.83 -11.67
CA TYR A 54 8.87 -4.28 -11.30
C TYR A 54 9.89 -3.12 -11.23
N ASP A 55 9.84 -2.17 -12.16
CA ASP A 55 10.89 -1.16 -12.36
C ASP A 55 10.32 0.27 -12.42
N PHE A 56 9.44 0.61 -11.48
CA PHE A 56 8.89 1.97 -11.40
C PHE A 56 8.68 2.39 -9.95
N GLY A 57 9.28 3.52 -9.57
CA GLY A 57 9.18 4.11 -8.25
C GLY A 57 8.92 5.61 -8.30
N THR A 58 8.70 6.22 -7.14
CA THR A 58 8.40 7.65 -7.03
C THR A 58 9.53 8.55 -7.55
N LYS A 59 10.78 8.07 -7.59
CA LYS A 59 11.93 8.82 -8.12
C LYS A 59 11.94 8.92 -9.65
N ASP A 60 11.22 8.03 -10.33
CA ASP A 60 11.08 8.06 -11.79
C ASP A 60 10.08 9.14 -12.23
N MET A 61 9.32 9.71 -11.29
CA MET A 61 8.48 10.88 -11.54
C MET A 61 9.36 12.14 -11.59
N GLN A 62 9.57 12.65 -12.80
CA GLN A 62 10.11 14.00 -13.01
C GLN A 62 8.93 14.96 -13.19
N LEU A 63 8.75 15.86 -12.22
CA LEU A 63 7.75 16.95 -12.24
C LEU A 63 8.24 18.13 -13.08
#